data_AF-A0A8S9NNU3-F1
#
_entry.id   AF-A0A8S9NNU3-F1
#
_cell.length_a   1.000
_cell.length_b   1.000
_cell.length_c   1.000
_cell.angle_alpha   90.00
_cell.angle_beta   90.00
_cell.angle_gamma   90.00
#
_symmetry.space_group_name_H-M   'P 1'
#
loop_
_entity.id
_entity.type
_entity.pdbx_description
1 polymer ?
#
loop_
_entity_poly.entity_id
_entity_poly.type
_entity_poly.pdbx_seq_one_letter_code
_entity_poly.pdbx_strand_id
1 'polypeptide(L)'
;MEEPPSKDESNAPAGAQNPNHLFGGVDSISSLPDKMLHHITTSVLSKRWRHIWRKTPYLSFPHLKSSLEWIHETLASYTAPKIMRFHLYVDSETVKASERCNHVDSLIKFAIAYNVEKLSLVLNAYYVFPDCFFSNSSLKHLIVDSWNMKPKCTVSWTSLQNLSLRNS
;
A
#
# COMPACT_ATOMS: atom_id res chain seq x y z
N MET A 1 -75.78 23.69 -3.95
CA MET A 1 -76.01 25.12 -3.66
C MET A 1 -75.26 25.41 -2.38
N GLU A 2 -74.25 26.27 -2.49
CA GLU A 2 -73.58 27.08 -1.44
C GLU A 2 -72.73 26.41 -0.31
N GLU A 3 -71.47 26.86 -0.25
CA GLU A 3 -70.54 26.97 0.89
C GLU A 3 -70.72 28.39 1.54
N PRO A 4 -70.05 28.81 2.64
CA PRO A 4 -69.59 28.20 3.92
C PRO A 4 -69.95 29.16 5.12
N PRO A 5 -69.17 29.49 6.20
CA PRO A 5 -67.99 28.90 6.92
C PRO A 5 -68.05 28.96 8.48
N SER A 6 -67.06 28.38 9.18
CA SER A 6 -66.20 29.02 10.24
C SER A 6 -65.40 27.94 11.02
N LYS A 7 -64.08 27.82 10.82
CA LYS A 7 -62.93 28.54 11.45
C LYS A 7 -62.67 28.16 12.93
N ASP A 8 -61.57 27.44 13.14
CA ASP A 8 -60.48 27.72 14.12
C ASP A 8 -59.38 26.65 13.92
N GLU A 9 -58.27 26.93 13.24
CA GLU A 9 -57.03 27.59 13.73
C GLU A 9 -56.29 26.80 14.83
N SER A 10 -55.32 25.97 14.44
CA SER A 10 -54.08 25.81 15.24
C SER A 10 -52.93 25.18 14.44
N ASN A 11 -51.92 26.02 14.23
CA ASN A 11 -50.47 25.77 14.23
C ASN A 11 -49.76 25.00 13.07
N ALA A 12 -49.01 25.84 12.34
CA ALA A 12 -47.88 25.65 11.43
C ALA A 12 -47.10 24.32 11.41
N PRO A 13 -46.58 23.91 10.22
CA PRO A 13 -45.48 22.97 10.11
C PRO A 13 -44.13 23.72 10.17
N ALA A 14 -43.26 23.33 11.10
CA ALA A 14 -41.86 23.74 11.09
C ALA A 14 -41.16 23.07 9.90
N GLY A 15 -40.79 23.89 8.92
CA GLY A 15 -39.97 23.48 7.80
C GLY A 15 -38.51 23.23 8.19
N ALA A 16 -37.87 22.43 7.34
CA ALA A 16 -36.44 22.36 7.08
C ALA A 16 -35.52 21.92 8.23
N GLN A 17 -35.00 20.70 8.10
CA GLN A 17 -33.57 20.50 7.94
C GLN A 17 -33.27 19.13 7.31
N ASN A 18 -32.86 19.19 6.05
CA ASN A 18 -32.20 18.12 5.32
C ASN A 18 -30.74 18.04 5.80
N PRO A 19 -30.27 16.95 6.43
CA PRO A 19 -28.88 16.84 6.87
C PRO A 19 -28.00 16.35 5.72
N ASN A 20 -27.88 17.15 4.66
CA ASN A 20 -26.86 16.97 3.63
C ASN A 20 -25.72 17.98 3.85
N HIS A 21 -24.88 17.85 4.89
CA HIS A 21 -23.54 18.47 4.88
C HIS A 21 -22.60 18.06 6.03
N LEU A 22 -22.13 16.80 6.08
CA LEU A 22 -21.01 16.43 6.96
C LEU A 22 -19.91 15.61 6.28
N PHE A 23 -19.91 15.54 4.94
CA PHE A 23 -18.73 15.14 4.18
C PHE A 23 -18.06 16.37 3.57
N GLY A 24 -17.77 17.35 4.43
CA GLY A 24 -16.68 18.26 4.16
C GLY A 24 -15.40 17.43 4.15
N GLY A 25 -14.73 17.41 3.00
CA GLY A 25 -13.46 16.72 2.78
C GLY A 25 -12.37 17.27 3.69
N VAL A 26 -12.39 16.82 4.94
CA VAL A 26 -11.23 16.85 5.81
C VAL A 26 -10.59 15.49 5.62
N ASP A 27 -9.31 15.48 5.22
CA ASP A 27 -8.48 14.29 5.15
C ASP A 27 -8.33 13.70 6.57
N SER A 28 -9.36 13.00 7.05
CA SER A 28 -9.43 12.33 8.36
C SER A 28 -8.44 11.16 8.50
N ILE A 29 -7.54 11.01 7.53
CA ILE A 29 -6.43 10.07 7.56
C ILE A 29 -5.26 10.67 8.37
N SER A 30 -5.07 12.00 8.36
CA SER A 30 -3.93 12.63 9.04
C SER A 30 -4.12 12.81 10.55
N SER A 31 -5.33 12.59 11.07
CA SER A 31 -5.67 12.72 12.49
C SER A 31 -5.66 11.39 13.25
N LEU A 32 -5.39 10.28 12.57
CA LEU A 32 -5.40 8.95 13.18
C LEU A 32 -4.04 8.61 13.80
N PRO A 33 -4.03 7.97 14.98
CA PRO A 33 -2.78 7.52 15.61
C PRO A 33 -2.04 6.52 14.71
N ASP A 34 -0.71 6.51 14.75
CA ASP A 34 0.16 5.70 13.86
C ASP A 34 -0.22 4.20 13.82
N LYS A 35 -0.77 3.66 14.91
CA LYS A 35 -1.28 2.29 14.99
C LYS A 35 -2.49 2.04 14.09
N MET A 36 -3.32 3.05 13.86
CA MET A 36 -4.44 3.04 12.92
C MET A 36 -4.03 3.38 11.49
N LEU A 37 -2.95 4.14 11.30
CA LEU A 37 -2.31 4.25 9.99
C LEU A 37 -1.81 2.88 9.50
N HIS A 38 -1.31 2.02 10.38
CA HIS A 38 -0.96 0.64 10.03
C HIS A 38 -2.19 -0.16 9.53
N HIS A 39 -3.34 0.01 10.18
CA HIS A 39 -4.61 -0.61 9.77
C HIS A 39 -5.18 0.00 8.49
N ILE A 40 -4.95 1.28 8.23
CA ILE A 40 -5.23 1.91 6.95
C ILE A 40 -4.26 1.36 5.91
N THR A 41 -2.99 1.10 6.23
CA THR A 41 -2.03 0.52 5.29
C THR A 41 -2.47 -0.90 4.85
N THR A 42 -3.03 -1.70 5.76
CA THR A 42 -3.63 -3.01 5.45
C THR A 42 -4.99 -2.89 4.74
N SER A 43 -5.80 -1.88 5.06
CA SER A 43 -7.11 -1.63 4.46
C SER A 43 -7.05 -0.96 3.10
N VAL A 44 -6.01 -0.17 2.86
CA VAL A 44 -5.78 0.52 1.59
C VAL A 44 -5.62 -0.62 0.56
N LEU A 45 -4.95 -1.75 0.85
CA LEU A 45 -4.89 -2.91 -0.06
C LEU A 45 -6.23 -3.69 -0.17
N SER A 46 -7.37 -3.12 0.22
CA SER A 46 -8.66 -3.72 -0.14
C SER A 46 -8.92 -3.55 -1.64
N LYS A 47 -9.52 -4.56 -2.28
CA LYS A 47 -10.03 -4.50 -3.66
C LYS A 47 -10.81 -3.21 -3.94
N ARG A 48 -11.51 -2.69 -2.92
CA ARG A 48 -12.31 -1.45 -2.97
C ARG A 48 -11.50 -0.21 -3.33
N TRP A 49 -10.24 -0.13 -2.92
CA TRP A 49 -9.40 1.05 -3.13
C TRP A 49 -8.48 0.94 -4.34
N ARG A 50 -8.55 -0.15 -5.13
CA ARG A 50 -7.66 -0.43 -6.27
C ARG A 50 -7.40 0.79 -7.17
N HIS A 51 -8.42 1.59 -7.44
CA HIS A 51 -8.33 2.81 -8.24
C HIS A 51 -7.38 3.88 -7.67
N ILE A 52 -7.23 3.95 -6.34
CA ILE A 52 -6.26 4.82 -5.65
C ILE A 52 -4.85 4.26 -5.80
N TRP A 53 -4.68 2.95 -5.64
CA TRP A 53 -3.37 2.29 -5.75
C TRP A 53 -2.74 2.42 -7.13
N ARG A 54 -3.56 2.40 -8.18
CA ARG A 54 -3.05 2.55 -9.55
C ARG A 54 -2.33 3.87 -9.81
N LYS A 55 -2.55 4.87 -8.95
CA LYS A 55 -2.01 6.24 -9.09
C LYS A 55 -1.10 6.65 -7.93
N THR A 56 -1.05 5.88 -6.84
CA THR A 56 -0.21 6.22 -5.69
C THR A 56 1.27 5.94 -5.98
N PRO A 57 2.19 6.84 -5.63
CA PRO A 57 3.62 6.57 -5.72
C PRO A 57 4.13 5.69 -4.56
N TYR A 58 3.25 5.22 -3.68
CA TYR A 58 3.60 4.46 -2.48
C TYR A 58 2.90 3.10 -2.48
N LEU A 59 3.65 2.03 -2.71
CA LEU A 59 3.16 0.65 -2.61
C LEU A 59 3.69 0.01 -1.33
N SER A 60 2.81 -0.60 -0.55
CA SER A 60 3.14 -1.27 0.71
C SER A 60 2.37 -2.56 0.82
N PHE A 61 3.08 -3.69 0.99
CA PHE A 61 2.54 -5.03 1.12
C PHE A 61 2.98 -5.62 2.48
N PRO A 62 2.25 -5.31 3.57
CA PRO A 62 2.67 -5.65 4.94
C PRO A 62 2.43 -7.12 5.33
N HIS A 63 1.61 -7.89 4.60
CA HIS A 63 1.39 -9.31 4.89
C HIS A 63 1.06 -10.10 3.61
N LEU A 64 2.03 -10.87 3.08
CA LEU A 64 1.81 -11.76 1.94
C LEU A 64 0.96 -13.03 2.26
N LYS A 65 0.42 -13.17 3.47
CA LYS A 65 -0.55 -14.24 3.80
C LYS A 65 -1.83 -14.15 2.96
N SER A 66 -2.20 -12.95 2.52
CA SER A 66 -3.36 -12.71 1.65
C SER A 66 -3.10 -13.20 0.22
N SER A 67 -4.17 -13.46 -0.55
CA SER A 67 -4.07 -14.00 -1.91
C SER A 67 -3.05 -13.24 -2.77
N LEU A 68 -2.00 -13.96 -3.15
CA LEU A 68 -0.90 -13.50 -4.00
C LEU A 68 -1.40 -13.07 -5.39
N GLU A 69 -2.44 -13.75 -5.88
CA GLU A 69 -3.09 -13.45 -7.15
C GLU A 69 -3.59 -12.01 -7.20
N TRP A 70 -4.15 -11.52 -6.09
CA TRP A 70 -4.66 -10.16 -6.00
C TRP A 70 -3.54 -9.10 -6.03
N ILE A 71 -2.37 -9.42 -5.49
CA ILE A 71 -1.19 -8.54 -5.56
C ILE A 71 -0.71 -8.45 -7.01
N HIS A 72 -0.59 -9.59 -7.70
CA HIS A 72 -0.22 -9.61 -9.11
C HIS A 72 -1.24 -8.86 -9.98
N GLU A 73 -2.54 -9.01 -9.72
CA GLU A 73 -3.58 -8.23 -10.40
C GLU A 73 -3.46 -6.71 -10.13
N THR A 74 -3.08 -6.34 -8.92
CA THR A 74 -2.83 -4.94 -8.54
C THR A 74 -1.64 -4.38 -9.30
N LEU A 75 -0.53 -5.12 -9.36
CA LEU A 75 0.66 -4.73 -10.10
C LEU A 75 0.41 -4.66 -11.61
N ALA A 76 -0.31 -5.63 -12.17
CA ALA A 76 -0.66 -5.66 -13.60
C ALA A 76 -1.53 -4.46 -14.01
N SER A 77 -2.30 -3.92 -13.07
CA SER A 77 -3.14 -2.76 -13.32
C SER A 77 -2.56 -1.44 -12.85
N TYR A 78 -1.30 -1.44 -12.38
CA TYR A 78 -0.60 -0.25 -11.92
C TYR A 78 -0.28 0.67 -13.12
N THR A 79 -0.73 1.91 -13.07
CA THR A 79 -0.61 2.87 -14.18
C THR A 79 0.22 4.10 -13.84
N ALA A 80 0.66 4.24 -12.59
CA ALA A 80 1.39 5.43 -12.18
C ALA A 80 2.78 5.43 -12.86
N PRO A 81 3.26 6.59 -13.33
CA PRO A 81 4.50 6.67 -14.10
C PRO A 81 5.74 6.36 -13.26
N LYS A 82 5.63 6.44 -11.92
CA LYS A 82 6.75 6.23 -11.01
C LYS A 82 6.28 5.73 -9.65
N ILE A 83 6.99 4.73 -9.13
CA ILE A 83 6.87 4.29 -7.75
C ILE A 83 7.99 4.94 -6.95
N MET A 84 7.63 5.76 -5.97
CA MET A 84 8.60 6.42 -5.09
C MET A 84 9.04 5.52 -3.94
N ARG A 85 8.09 4.80 -3.33
CA ARG A 85 8.37 3.88 -2.22
C ARG A 85 7.69 2.55 -2.43
N PHE A 86 8.45 1.49 -2.15
CA PHE A 86 7.98 0.12 -2.19
C PHE A 86 8.34 -0.56 -0.88
N HIS A 87 7.34 -1.04 -0.14
CA HIS A 87 7.51 -1.80 1.08
C HIS A 87 6.93 -3.21 0.91
N LEU A 88 7.71 -4.21 1.30
CA LEU A 88 7.35 -5.61 1.21
C LEU A 88 7.70 -6.31 2.52
N TYR A 89 6.71 -6.94 3.13
CA TYR A 89 6.88 -7.80 4.30
C TYR A 89 6.41 -9.21 3.98
N VAL A 90 7.31 -10.16 4.19
CA VAL A 90 7.13 -11.58 3.92
C VAL A 90 7.38 -12.33 5.22
N ASP A 91 6.32 -12.94 5.75
CA ASP A 91 6.46 -13.72 6.99
C ASP A 91 7.27 -15.01 6.77
N SER A 92 7.72 -15.60 7.87
CA SER A 92 8.54 -16.81 7.84
C SER A 92 7.80 -18.07 7.38
N GLU A 93 6.47 -18.10 7.46
CA GLU A 93 5.64 -19.24 7.09
C GLU A 93 5.42 -19.32 5.57
N THR A 94 5.37 -18.16 4.89
CA THR A 94 5.09 -18.04 3.46
C THR A 94 6.18 -18.62 2.57
N VAL A 95 7.45 -18.58 3.00
CA VAL A 95 8.63 -18.99 2.20
C VAL A 95 8.90 -20.50 2.25
N LYS A 96 8.19 -21.26 3.10
CA LYS A 96 8.34 -22.73 3.15
C LYS A 96 7.82 -23.44 1.89
N ALA A 97 6.98 -22.78 1.10
CA ALA A 97 6.50 -23.29 -0.18
C ALA A 97 7.32 -22.70 -1.33
N SER A 98 8.04 -23.55 -2.07
CA SER A 98 8.88 -23.19 -3.23
C SER A 98 8.18 -22.25 -4.22
N GLU A 99 6.88 -22.45 -4.47
CA GLU A 99 6.07 -21.62 -5.36
C GLU A 99 6.00 -20.16 -4.91
N ARG A 100 5.92 -19.89 -3.60
CA ARG A 100 5.81 -18.53 -3.07
C ARG A 100 7.11 -17.73 -3.15
N CYS A 101 8.27 -18.40 -3.23
CA CYS A 101 9.55 -17.72 -3.47
C CYS A 101 9.57 -17.01 -4.82
N ASN A 102 9.03 -17.64 -5.88
CA ASN A 102 8.98 -17.06 -7.23
C ASN A 102 8.12 -15.78 -7.29
N HIS A 103 7.11 -15.70 -6.44
CA HIS A 103 6.26 -14.51 -6.33
C HIS A 103 6.97 -13.36 -5.62
N VAL A 104 7.72 -13.64 -4.55
CA VAL A 104 8.57 -12.63 -3.88
C VAL A 104 9.62 -12.09 -4.85
N ASP A 105 10.28 -12.97 -5.61
CA ASP A 105 11.19 -12.59 -6.68
C ASP A 105 10.53 -11.66 -7.70
N SER A 106 9.32 -12.00 -8.13
CA SER A 106 8.56 -11.21 -9.11
C SER A 106 8.22 -9.81 -8.56
N LEU A 107 7.85 -9.73 -7.28
CA LEU A 107 7.56 -8.46 -6.59
C LEU A 107 8.80 -7.57 -6.47
N ILE A 108 9.94 -8.17 -6.09
CA ILE A 108 11.21 -7.45 -6.02
C ILE A 108 11.64 -6.99 -7.41
N LYS A 109 11.59 -7.87 -8.42
CA LYS A 109 11.91 -7.53 -9.82
C LYS A 109 11.03 -6.40 -10.34
N PHE A 110 9.74 -6.41 -10.02
CA PHE A 110 8.82 -5.32 -10.37
C PHE A 110 9.26 -3.99 -9.76
N ALA A 111 9.57 -3.96 -8.46
CA ALA A 111 10.05 -2.74 -7.80
C ALA A 111 11.35 -2.21 -8.44
N ILE A 112 12.30 -3.10 -8.70
CA ILE A 112 13.57 -2.76 -9.37
C ILE A 112 13.32 -2.21 -10.78
N ALA A 113 12.44 -2.84 -11.57
CA ALA A 113 12.11 -2.40 -12.93
C ALA A 113 11.44 -1.02 -12.98
N TYR A 114 10.67 -0.67 -11.94
CA TYR A 114 10.06 0.64 -11.77
C TYR A 114 11.00 1.71 -11.20
N ASN A 115 12.29 1.40 -11.04
CA ASN A 115 13.32 2.33 -10.55
C ASN A 115 12.92 3.03 -9.24
N VAL A 116 12.45 2.24 -8.28
CA VAL A 116 12.01 2.77 -6.98
C VAL A 116 13.14 3.52 -6.28
N GLU A 117 12.82 4.64 -5.64
CA GLU A 117 13.82 5.41 -4.90
C GLU A 117 13.99 4.90 -3.46
N LYS A 118 12.90 4.45 -2.83
CA LYS A 118 12.91 3.89 -1.47
C LYS A 118 12.38 2.46 -1.48
N LEU A 119 13.22 1.51 -1.10
CA LEU A 119 12.87 0.11 -1.02
C LEU A 119 13.01 -0.38 0.43
N SER A 120 11.97 -1.00 0.95
CA SER A 120 11.96 -1.60 2.28
C SER A 120 11.51 -3.05 2.18
N LEU A 121 12.38 -3.97 2.56
CA LEU A 121 12.17 -5.41 2.48
C LEU A 121 12.33 -6.02 3.87
N VAL A 122 11.30 -6.70 4.35
CA VAL A 122 11.34 -7.53 5.57
C VAL A 122 11.08 -8.95 5.12
N LEU A 123 12.14 -9.76 5.06
CA LEU A 123 12.12 -11.08 4.44
C LEU A 123 12.59 -12.14 5.43
N ASN A 124 12.15 -13.38 5.21
CA ASN A 124 12.64 -14.54 5.95
C ASN A 124 14.18 -14.62 5.87
N ALA A 125 14.82 -15.00 6.98
CA ALA A 125 16.25 -15.27 7.11
C ALA A 125 16.82 -16.20 6.02
N TYR A 126 16.02 -17.14 5.51
CA TYR A 126 16.44 -18.11 4.48
C TYR A 126 16.22 -17.65 3.03
N TYR A 127 15.64 -16.46 2.81
CA TYR A 127 15.41 -15.96 1.47
C TYR A 127 16.72 -15.66 0.75
N VAL A 128 16.77 -15.93 -0.55
CA VAL A 128 17.92 -15.64 -1.42
C VAL A 128 17.51 -14.54 -2.38
N PHE A 129 18.23 -13.42 -2.33
CA PHE A 129 17.93 -12.27 -3.18
C PHE A 129 18.28 -12.54 -4.65
N PRO A 130 17.47 -12.07 -5.62
CA PRO A 130 17.80 -12.14 -7.03
C PRO A 130 18.93 -11.17 -7.38
N ASP A 131 19.82 -11.53 -8.31
CA ASP A 131 21.01 -10.71 -8.64
C ASP A 131 20.68 -9.28 -9.11
N CYS A 132 19.52 -9.09 -9.77
CA CYS A 132 19.06 -7.78 -10.22
C CYS A 132 18.81 -6.78 -9.07
N PHE A 133 18.55 -7.27 -7.85
CA PHE A 133 18.42 -6.43 -6.66
C PHE A 133 19.72 -5.67 -6.36
N PHE A 134 20.86 -6.34 -6.53
CA PHE A 134 22.16 -5.74 -6.25
C PHE A 134 22.64 -4.81 -7.37
N SER A 135 22.04 -4.88 -8.56
CA SER A 135 22.46 -4.08 -9.74
C SER A 135 21.65 -2.78 -9.93
N ASN A 136 20.77 -2.42 -8.99
CA ASN A 136 19.88 -1.26 -9.17
C ASN A 136 20.56 0.07 -8.82
N SER A 137 20.73 0.93 -9.83
CA SER A 137 21.36 2.25 -9.69
C SER A 137 20.42 3.37 -9.26
N SER A 138 19.11 3.13 -9.18
CA SER A 138 18.07 4.15 -8.91
C SER A 138 17.71 4.27 -7.42
N LEU A 139 18.05 3.26 -6.62
CA LEU A 139 17.79 3.23 -5.18
C LEU A 139 18.54 4.35 -4.47
N LYS A 140 17.82 5.14 -3.67
CA LYS A 140 18.37 6.17 -2.77
C LYS A 140 18.30 5.73 -1.32
N HIS A 141 17.24 5.02 -0.94
CA HIS A 141 17.07 4.51 0.42
C HIS A 141 16.72 3.02 0.39
N LEU A 142 17.54 2.21 1.06
CA LEU A 142 17.36 0.78 1.15
C LEU A 142 17.29 0.34 2.62
N ILE A 143 16.20 -0.32 2.97
CA ILE A 143 16.03 -0.97 4.27
C ILE A 143 15.82 -2.46 4.00
N VAL A 144 16.71 -3.30 4.53
CA VAL A 144 16.60 -4.75 4.42
C VAL A 144 16.66 -5.34 5.82
N ASP A 145 15.63 -6.10 6.17
CA ASP A 145 15.58 -6.93 7.36
C ASP A 145 15.61 -8.39 6.91
N SER A 146 16.81 -8.97 6.92
CA SER A 146 17.07 -10.35 6.47
C SER A 146 18.49 -10.77 6.87
N TRP A 147 18.65 -12.04 7.22
CA TRP A 147 19.93 -12.62 7.65
C TRP A 147 20.86 -13.00 6.49
N ASN A 148 20.35 -13.08 5.26
CA ASN A 148 21.09 -13.66 4.12
C ASN A 148 21.24 -12.68 2.95
N MET A 149 21.99 -11.60 3.17
CA MET A 149 22.29 -10.63 2.13
C MET A 149 23.69 -10.88 1.53
N LYS A 150 23.84 -11.99 0.80
CA LYS A 150 25.09 -12.37 0.13
C LYS A 150 24.98 -12.18 -1.38
N PRO A 151 25.48 -11.06 -1.94
CA PRO A 151 25.49 -10.86 -3.38
C PRO A 151 26.42 -11.88 -4.04
N LYS A 152 25.97 -12.48 -5.14
CA LYS A 152 26.81 -13.31 -6.03
C LYS A 152 27.38 -12.50 -7.19
N CYS A 153 26.83 -11.30 -7.41
CA CYS A 153 27.22 -10.38 -8.47
C CYS A 153 27.86 -9.12 -7.88
N THR A 154 28.38 -8.26 -8.76
CA THR A 154 28.88 -6.94 -8.37
C THR A 154 27.72 -6.06 -7.93
N VAL A 155 27.82 -5.47 -6.74
CA VAL A 155 26.80 -4.55 -6.23
C VAL A 155 26.98 -3.18 -6.87
N SER A 156 25.90 -2.64 -7.45
CA SER A 156 25.86 -1.37 -8.18
C SER A 156 24.71 -0.48 -7.69
N TRP A 157 24.78 -0.07 -6.43
CA TRP A 157 23.86 0.88 -5.81
C TRP A 157 24.39 2.32 -5.87
N THR A 158 24.66 2.81 -7.08
CA THR A 158 25.43 4.06 -7.29
C THR A 158 24.75 5.33 -6.78
N SER A 159 23.41 5.35 -6.67
CA SER A 159 22.64 6.49 -6.15
C SER A 159 22.24 6.37 -4.69
N LEU A 160 22.72 5.32 -3.99
CA LEU A 160 22.28 5.01 -2.64
C LEU A 160 22.85 6.00 -1.62
N GLN A 161 21.95 6.60 -0.85
CA GLN A 161 22.28 7.58 0.18
C GLN A 161 22.12 6.99 1.58
N ASN A 162 21.15 6.09 1.77
CA ASN A 162 20.90 5.45 3.06
C ASN A 162 20.75 3.93 2.88
N LEU A 163 21.54 3.19 3.66
CA LEU A 163 21.46 1.75 3.80
C LEU A 163 21.17 1.41 5.26
N SER A 164 20.11 0.65 5.51
CA SER A 164 19.81 0.06 6.81
C SER A 164 19.68 -1.45 6.64
N LEU A 165 20.62 -2.19 7.23
CA LEU A 165 20.58 -3.63 7.31
C LEU A 165 20.21 -4.01 8.74
N ARG A 166 19.15 -4.81 8.87
CA ARG A 166 18.64 -5.30 10.14
C ARG A 166 18.70 -6.81 10.14
N ASN A 167 19.00 -7.35 11.31
CA ASN A 167 19.08 -8.78 11.56
C ASN A 167 18.13 -9.06 12.73
N SER A 168 16.82 -9.05 12.47
CA SER A 168 15.79 -9.32 13.47
C SER A 168 15.50 -10.79 13.66
#